data_AF-A0A940LKX1-F1
#
_entry.id   AF-A0A940LKX1-F1
#
_cell.length_a   1.000
_cell.length_b   1.000
_cell.length_c   1.000
_cell.angle_alpha   90.00
_cell.angle_beta   90.00
_cell.angle_gamma   90.00
#
_symmetry.space_group_name_H-M   'P 1'
#
loop_
_entity.id
_entity.type
_entity.pdbx_description
1 polymer ?
#
loop_
_entity_poly.entity_id
_entity_poly.type
_entity_poly.pdbx_seq_one_letter_code
_entity_poly.pdbx_strand_id
1 'polypeptide(L)'
;MILTCPECASRYFVDDSKVGASGRVVRCAACGNRWTARNEEEPLDLFEDPSASAVMGDSLPGGPDGVDAGAGAEPPVSALPGEELPKVFRARADAERRLREAKTTGIVWASMAVVLVLILTSAIVFRMNIASLWPKTAGAYALVKRPVNTVGLQIEDLKAEPSMENGHAAVTITGVLRNITDHPVTTPPVRVSLLNEHDKRVAGQLAAAADPNIPPSQTRHFAVTLLDPPRTAKTLEIGFALEPGAAQAARHALKSPVAEGHQSPSLRGAQDQPIDPAATAADTQGAGQEPPGHETGAVETASADHH
;
A
#
# COMPACT_ATOMS: atom_id res chain seq x y z
N MET A 1 32.64 29.22 40.59
CA MET A 1 32.52 28.05 39.68
C MET A 1 31.08 27.80 39.24
N ILE A 2 30.86 26.99 38.20
CA ILE A 2 29.53 26.53 37.77
C ILE A 2 29.34 25.08 38.19
N LEU A 3 28.28 24.79 38.93
CA LEU A 3 27.85 23.46 39.29
C LEU A 3 26.78 22.94 38.33
N THR A 4 26.97 21.74 37.79
CA THR A 4 25.98 21.09 36.90
C THR A 4 25.39 19.88 37.61
N CYS A 5 24.05 19.80 37.68
CA CYS A 5 23.39 18.64 38.25
C CYS A 5 23.57 17.42 37.31
N PRO A 6 24.04 16.26 37.81
CA PRO A 6 24.26 15.08 36.97
C PRO A 6 22.95 14.44 36.49
N GLU A 7 21.82 14.74 37.14
CA GLU A 7 20.53 14.09 36.84
C GLU A 7 19.69 14.85 35.80
N CYS A 8 19.61 16.18 35.92
CA CYS A 8 18.76 17.01 35.07
C CYS A 8 19.50 18.09 34.28
N ALA A 9 20.84 18.10 34.36
CA ALA A 9 21.72 19.06 33.67
C ALA A 9 21.47 20.55 33.98
N SER A 10 20.72 20.88 35.04
CA SER A 10 20.54 22.25 35.51
C SER A 10 21.89 22.85 35.96
N ARG A 11 22.19 24.09 35.57
CA ARG A 11 23.44 24.79 35.89
C ARG A 11 23.21 25.87 36.94
N TYR A 12 24.08 25.95 37.95
CA TYR A 12 24.03 26.94 39.02
C TYR A 12 25.39 27.64 39.15
N PHE A 13 25.37 28.97 39.26
CA PHE A 13 26.56 29.75 39.56
C PHE A 13 26.72 29.84 41.09
N VAL A 14 27.90 29.47 41.60
CA VAL A 14 28.22 29.48 43.03
C VAL A 14 29.65 29.98 43.24
N ASP A 15 29.86 30.81 44.25
CA ASP A 15 31.19 31.25 44.64
C ASP A 15 32.05 30.09 45.16
N ASP A 16 33.33 30.05 44.79
CA ASP A 16 34.23 28.94 45.11
C ASP A 16 34.44 28.78 46.63
N SER A 17 34.40 29.91 47.36
CA SER A 17 34.44 29.96 48.82
C SER A 17 33.29 29.23 49.51
N LYS A 18 32.16 29.00 48.82
CA LYS A 18 31.01 28.27 49.37
C LYS A 18 31.17 26.76 49.27
N VAL A 19 31.91 26.23 48.30
CA VAL A 19 32.12 24.78 48.16
C VAL A 19 33.33 24.33 48.98
N GLY A 20 34.43 25.09 48.95
CA GLY A 20 35.66 24.78 49.68
C GLY A 20 36.45 23.60 49.09
N ALA A 21 37.73 23.50 49.45
CA ALA A 21 38.65 22.48 48.94
C ALA A 21 38.27 21.03 49.34
N SER A 22 37.66 20.84 50.50
CA SER A 22 37.17 19.52 50.96
C SER A 22 35.92 19.03 50.22
N GLY A 23 35.34 19.88 49.38
CA GLY A 23 34.03 19.69 48.78
C GLY A 23 32.86 19.85 49.75
N ARG A 24 31.66 20.05 49.19
CA ARG A 24 30.39 20.23 49.92
C ARG A 24 29.26 19.45 49.24
N VAL A 25 28.38 18.86 50.05
CA VAL A 25 27.13 18.26 49.56
C VAL A 25 26.13 19.36 49.20
N VAL A 26 25.68 19.35 47.95
CA VAL A 26 24.70 20.31 47.40
C VAL A 26 23.44 19.57 46.93
N ARG A 27 22.31 20.28 46.85
CA ARG A 27 21.02 19.75 46.38
C ARG A 27 20.54 20.55 45.18
N CYS A 28 20.11 19.86 44.12
CA CYS A 28 19.49 20.48 42.95
C CYS A 28 18.12 21.07 43.33
N ALA A 29 17.86 22.33 42.96
CA ALA A 29 16.56 22.95 43.15
C ALA A 29 15.50 22.47 42.15
N ALA A 30 15.92 21.97 40.99
CA ALA A 30 15.03 21.50 39.92
C ALA A 30 14.53 20.06 40.12
N CYS A 31 15.43 19.10 40.38
CA CYS A 31 15.06 17.68 40.54
C CYS A 31 15.28 17.12 41.96
N GLY A 32 15.90 17.89 42.87
CA GLY A 32 16.12 17.46 44.25
C GLY A 32 17.32 16.53 44.48
N ASN A 33 18.04 16.11 43.42
CA ASN A 33 19.22 15.24 43.54
C ASN A 33 20.32 15.88 44.40
N ARG A 34 21.04 15.06 45.19
CA ARG A 34 22.12 15.50 46.09
C ARG A 34 23.46 14.91 45.64
N TRP A 35 24.48 15.74 45.47
CA TRP A 35 25.82 15.29 45.09
C TRP A 35 26.89 16.13 45.80
N THR A 36 28.12 15.63 45.83
CA THR A 36 29.26 16.34 46.42
C THR A 36 29.97 17.15 45.34
N ALA A 37 29.94 18.47 45.47
CA ALA A 37 30.73 19.38 44.65
C ALA A 37 32.15 19.48 45.23
N ARG A 38 33.19 19.37 44.42
CA ARG A 38 34.60 19.61 44.79
C ARG A 38 35.18 20.68 43.86
N ASN A 39 36.05 21.53 44.40
CA ASN A 39 36.85 22.44 43.60
C ASN A 39 38.21 21.75 43.36
N GLU A 40 38.46 21.31 42.13
CA GLU A 40 39.75 20.74 41.70
C GLU A 40 40.76 21.88 41.47
N GLU A 41 41.14 22.53 42.57
CA GLU A 41 42.37 23.32 42.66
C GLU A 41 43.41 22.46 43.39
N GLU A 42 43.88 21.40 42.71
CA GLU A 42 45.08 20.68 43.16
C GLU A 42 46.30 21.40 42.54
N PRO A 43 47.22 21.97 43.34
CA PRO A 43 48.52 22.32 42.81
C PRO A 43 49.22 20.99 42.50
N LEU A 44 49.28 20.65 41.21
CA LEU A 44 49.98 19.46 40.73
C LEU A 44 51.44 19.53 41.18
N ASP A 45 51.80 18.72 42.18
CA ASP A 45 53.19 18.38 42.50
C ASP A 45 53.76 17.58 41.33
N LEU A 46 54.42 18.30 40.42
CA LEU A 46 55.15 17.79 39.26
C LEU A 46 56.51 17.21 39.67
N PHE A 47 56.55 16.11 40.43
CA PHE A 47 57.74 15.27 40.52
C PHE A 47 57.36 13.82 40.80
N GLU A 48 57.12 13.04 39.73
CA GLU A 48 57.29 11.60 39.78
C GLU A 48 57.94 11.16 38.46
N ASP A 49 59.17 10.65 38.58
CA ASP A 49 60.10 10.28 37.52
C ASP A 49 59.68 8.93 36.90
N PRO A 50 59.43 8.80 35.58
CA PRO A 50 59.03 7.52 35.01
C PRO A 50 60.24 6.62 34.75
N SER A 51 60.56 5.80 35.76
CA SER A 51 61.46 4.66 35.59
C SER A 51 60.70 3.41 35.09
N ALA A 52 61.09 2.98 33.88
CA ALA A 52 61.13 1.60 33.38
C ALA A 52 59.83 0.77 33.31
N SER A 53 59.37 0.52 32.08
CA SER A 53 58.96 -0.80 31.54
C SER A 53 58.58 -0.63 30.06
N ALA A 54 59.41 -1.09 29.12
CA ALA A 54 59.31 -2.40 28.47
C ALA A 54 58.27 -2.48 27.33
N VAL A 55 58.71 -2.24 26.09
CA VAL A 55 58.28 -3.04 24.93
C VAL A 55 59.37 -3.00 23.85
N MET A 56 60.20 -4.06 23.81
CA MET A 56 60.77 -4.52 22.55
C MET A 56 59.74 -5.45 21.93
N GLY A 57 59.35 -5.14 20.69
CA GLY A 57 58.42 -5.91 19.88
C GLY A 57 58.86 -5.80 18.43
N ASP A 58 59.51 -6.86 17.99
CA ASP A 58 60.04 -7.18 16.67
C ASP A 58 59.03 -7.00 15.52
N SER A 59 59.53 -6.58 14.33
CA SER A 59 59.24 -7.13 12.99
C SER A 59 59.24 -6.07 11.86
N LEU A 60 60.16 -6.25 10.91
CA LEU A 60 60.16 -5.84 9.48
C LEU A 60 60.54 -7.13 8.69
N PRO A 61 60.26 -7.33 7.37
CA PRO A 61 60.29 -6.32 6.29
C PRO A 61 59.38 -6.55 5.02
N GLY A 62 59.42 -5.57 4.09
CA GLY A 62 59.14 -5.70 2.63
C GLY A 62 57.73 -5.24 2.19
N GLY A 63 57.48 -4.45 1.13
CA GLY A 63 58.16 -3.81 -0.01
C GLY A 63 57.06 -3.49 -1.07
N PRO A 64 57.33 -3.02 -2.31
CA PRO A 64 57.95 -1.78 -2.78
C PRO A 64 56.97 -0.83 -3.54
N ASP A 65 57.47 0.36 -3.86
CA ASP A 65 57.07 1.30 -4.94
C ASP A 65 55.65 1.88 -5.02
N GLY A 66 55.57 3.19 -4.81
CA GLY A 66 54.43 4.05 -5.15
C GLY A 66 54.88 5.51 -5.12
N VAL A 67 55.17 6.05 -6.29
CA VAL A 67 55.75 7.37 -6.56
C VAL A 67 54.85 8.57 -6.20
N ASP A 68 55.54 9.67 -5.86
CA ASP A 68 55.27 11.07 -6.23
C ASP A 68 54.66 12.05 -5.19
N ALA A 69 55.17 13.27 -5.30
CA ALA A 69 54.65 14.57 -4.86
C ALA A 69 54.95 15.06 -3.43
N GLY A 70 56.16 15.62 -3.29
CA GLY A 70 56.36 17.00 -2.83
C GLY A 70 55.74 17.45 -1.50
N ALA A 71 56.53 17.38 -0.43
CA ALA A 71 56.39 18.27 0.71
C ALA A 71 57.79 18.62 1.20
N GLY A 72 58.12 19.92 1.12
CA GLY A 72 59.44 20.45 1.45
C GLY A 72 59.86 20.05 2.87
N ALA A 73 61.09 19.55 2.98
CA ALA A 73 61.77 19.44 4.25
C ALA A 73 61.85 20.84 4.88
N GLU A 74 61.13 21.03 5.99
CA GLU A 74 61.28 22.21 6.84
C GLU A 74 62.73 22.25 7.34
N PRO A 75 63.49 23.33 7.12
CA PRO A 75 64.87 23.39 7.61
C PRO A 75 64.87 23.33 9.15
N PRO A 76 65.85 22.65 9.78
CA PRO A 76 65.93 22.58 11.23
C PRO A 76 65.98 23.99 11.83
N VAL A 77 65.15 24.21 12.85
CA VAL A 77 64.96 25.46 13.61
C VAL A 77 66.24 26.08 14.21
N SER A 78 67.37 25.40 14.07
CA SER A 78 68.70 25.84 14.51
C SER A 78 69.37 26.86 13.59
N ALA A 79 68.76 27.22 12.45
CA ALA A 79 69.35 28.11 11.44
C ALA A 79 68.54 29.40 11.15
N LEU A 80 67.70 29.84 12.10
CA LEU A 80 66.95 31.10 11.95
C LEU A 80 67.56 32.21 12.85
N PRO A 81 67.86 33.41 12.32
CA PRO A 81 68.37 34.53 13.11
C PRO A 81 67.37 34.93 14.21
N GLY A 82 67.86 35.33 15.38
CA GLY A 82 67.09 35.51 16.63
C GLY A 82 65.89 36.49 16.61
N GLU A 83 65.64 37.17 15.49
CA GLU A 83 64.51 38.09 15.30
C GLU A 83 63.24 37.41 14.71
N GLU A 84 63.36 36.18 14.17
CA GLU A 84 62.28 35.48 13.46
C GLU A 84 61.49 34.49 14.36
N LEU A 85 62.04 34.09 15.53
CA LEU A 85 61.35 33.22 16.49
C LEU A 85 59.98 33.79 16.94
N PRO A 86 59.85 35.07 17.31
CA PRO A 86 58.57 35.62 17.74
C PRO A 86 57.49 35.67 16.65
N LYS A 87 57.85 35.60 15.36
CA LYS A 87 56.89 35.63 14.25
C LYS A 87 56.31 34.23 13.97
N VAL A 88 57.14 33.19 14.04
CA VAL A 88 56.68 31.80 13.85
C VAL A 88 55.75 31.34 14.97
N PHE A 89 55.97 31.76 16.22
CA PHE A 89 55.06 31.47 17.32
C PHE A 89 53.71 32.21 17.20
N ARG A 90 53.72 33.47 16.75
CA ARG A 90 52.48 34.23 16.50
C ARG A 90 51.69 33.65 15.31
N ALA A 91 52.37 33.30 14.23
CA ALA A 91 51.75 32.65 13.07
C ALA A 91 51.10 31.31 13.44
N ARG A 92 51.75 30.51 14.30
CA ARG A 92 51.20 29.24 14.80
C ARG A 92 49.98 29.46 15.72
N ALA A 93 50.04 30.45 16.61
CA ALA A 93 48.92 30.79 17.49
C ALA A 93 47.69 31.30 16.71
N ASP A 94 47.90 32.11 15.66
CA ASP A 94 46.82 32.61 14.80
C ASP A 94 46.23 31.50 13.91
N ALA A 95 47.07 30.57 13.43
CA ALA A 95 46.60 29.37 12.71
C ALA A 95 45.72 28.48 13.59
N GLU A 96 46.10 28.27 14.85
CA GLU A 96 45.29 27.50 15.80
C GLU A 96 43.95 28.17 16.13
N ARG A 97 43.91 29.51 16.23
CA ARG A 97 42.65 30.26 16.44
C ARG A 97 41.71 30.13 15.23
N ARG A 98 42.23 30.32 14.02
CA ARG A 98 41.45 30.17 12.77
C ARG A 98 40.92 28.75 12.59
N LEU A 99 41.71 27.74 12.97
CA LEU A 99 41.28 26.34 12.92
C LEU A 99 40.15 26.04 13.92
N ARG A 100 40.19 26.64 15.12
CA ARG A 100 39.11 26.49 16.12
C ARG A 100 37.81 27.14 15.64
N GLU A 101 37.89 28.34 15.06
CA GLU A 101 36.72 29.04 14.49
C GLU A 101 36.10 28.30 13.29
N ALA A 102 36.95 27.75 12.42
CA ALA A 102 36.52 26.90 11.30
C ALA A 102 35.87 25.59 11.79
N LYS A 103 36.40 24.97 12.85
CA LYS A 103 35.83 23.76 13.47
C LYS A 103 34.44 24.01 14.06
N THR A 104 34.23 25.11 14.79
CA THR A 104 32.90 25.45 15.34
C THR A 104 31.88 25.73 14.24
N THR A 105 32.28 26.43 13.17
CA THR A 105 31.40 26.71 12.03
C THR A 105 31.03 25.42 11.29
N GLY A 106 31.99 24.51 11.12
CA GLY A 106 31.76 23.19 10.54
C GLY A 106 30.79 22.34 11.36
N ILE A 107 30.87 22.36 12.69
CA ILE A 107 29.96 21.62 13.57
C ILE A 107 28.52 22.15 13.45
N VAL A 108 28.33 23.47 13.38
CA VAL A 108 26.98 24.07 13.22
C VAL A 108 26.36 23.66 11.89
N TRP A 109 27.09 23.77 10.78
CA TRP A 109 26.58 23.37 9.46
C TRP A 109 26.32 21.86 9.35
N ALA A 110 27.19 21.03 9.92
CA ALA A 110 26.98 19.58 9.97
C ALA A 110 25.74 19.22 10.80
N SER A 111 25.53 19.87 11.95
CA SER A 111 24.34 19.65 12.78
C SER A 111 23.05 20.04 12.05
N MET A 112 23.07 21.16 11.31
CA MET A 112 21.92 21.62 10.52
C MET A 112 21.59 20.66 9.37
N ALA A 113 22.61 20.13 8.70
CA ALA A 113 22.43 19.12 7.66
C ALA A 113 21.83 17.81 8.22
N VAL A 114 22.30 17.35 9.39
CA VAL A 114 21.75 16.16 10.07
C VAL A 114 20.28 16.37 10.46
N VAL A 115 19.93 17.53 11.00
CA VAL A 115 18.53 17.87 11.33
C VAL A 115 17.64 17.87 10.08
N LEU A 116 18.11 18.45 8.97
CA LEU A 116 17.39 18.44 7.69
C LEU A 116 17.15 17.00 7.20
N VAL A 117 18.17 16.16 7.24
CA VAL A 117 18.07 14.74 6.85
C VAL A 117 17.09 14.01 7.76
N LEU A 118 17.11 14.25 9.08
CA LEU A 118 16.13 13.68 10.02
C LEU A 118 14.68 14.12 9.71
N ILE A 119 14.46 15.38 9.35
CA ILE A 119 13.13 15.88 8.97
C ILE A 119 12.66 15.20 7.67
N LEU A 120 13.52 15.12 6.65
CA LEU A 120 13.18 14.50 5.37
C LEU A 120 12.92 13.00 5.52
N THR A 121 13.76 12.28 6.26
CA THR A 121 13.56 10.85 6.54
C THR A 121 12.29 10.60 7.36
N SER A 122 12.02 11.41 8.40
CA SER A 122 10.78 11.36 9.15
C SER A 122 9.56 11.57 8.26
N ALA A 123 9.57 12.58 7.37
CA ALA A 123 8.48 12.84 6.43
C ALA A 123 8.23 11.67 5.46
N ILE A 124 9.28 10.94 5.07
CA ILE A 124 9.17 9.75 4.21
C ILE A 124 8.60 8.56 4.99
N VAL A 125 9.09 8.30 6.20
CA VAL A 125 8.66 7.16 7.03
C VAL A 125 7.23 7.38 7.56
N PHE A 126 6.87 8.60 7.98
CA PHE A 126 5.53 8.95 8.46
C PHE A 126 4.51 9.20 7.33
N ARG A 127 4.91 9.13 6.05
CA ARG A 127 4.02 9.31 4.91
C ARG A 127 2.82 8.35 4.90
N MET A 128 2.93 7.21 5.58
CA MET A 128 1.84 6.23 5.72
C MET A 128 0.73 6.64 6.73
N ASN A 129 0.95 7.62 7.63
CA ASN A 129 -0.03 8.01 8.66
C ASN A 129 -0.74 9.35 8.41
N ILE A 130 -0.42 10.08 7.34
CA ILE A 130 -0.95 11.44 7.12
C ILE A 130 -2.31 11.43 6.39
N ALA A 131 -2.61 10.38 5.62
CA ALA A 131 -3.84 10.33 4.82
C ALA A 131 -5.12 10.22 5.65
N SER A 132 -5.05 9.74 6.89
CA SER A 132 -6.22 9.54 7.77
C SER A 132 -6.54 10.75 8.67
N LEU A 133 -5.59 11.67 8.88
CA LEU A 133 -5.75 12.76 9.85
C LEU A 133 -6.25 14.04 9.19
N TRP A 134 -5.80 14.40 7.97
CA TRP A 134 -6.12 15.68 7.32
C TRP A 134 -6.74 15.52 5.92
N PRO A 135 -8.07 15.29 5.82
CA PRO A 135 -8.76 15.14 4.52
C PRO A 135 -8.79 16.41 3.65
N LYS A 136 -8.38 17.57 4.18
CA LYS A 136 -8.37 18.85 3.42
C LYS A 136 -7.21 19.00 2.43
N THR A 137 -6.21 18.11 2.45
CA THR A 137 -5.13 18.06 1.44
C THR A 137 -5.43 17.11 0.29
N ALA A 138 -6.59 16.44 0.30
CA ALA A 138 -7.00 15.47 -0.73
C ALA A 138 -6.89 16.00 -2.17
N GLY A 139 -7.10 17.31 -2.39
CA GLY A 139 -6.94 17.94 -3.71
C GLY A 139 -5.50 17.96 -4.24
N ALA A 140 -4.50 18.08 -3.37
CA ALA A 140 -3.08 18.00 -3.76
C ALA A 140 -2.64 16.55 -4.06
N TYR A 141 -3.29 15.56 -3.43
CA TYR A 141 -3.08 14.14 -3.72
C TYR A 141 -3.85 13.66 -4.96
N ALA A 142 -4.88 14.38 -5.41
CA ALA A 142 -5.70 14.02 -6.58
C ALA A 142 -4.95 14.06 -7.92
N LEU A 143 -3.80 14.74 -8.01
CA LEU A 143 -2.91 14.70 -9.18
C LEU A 143 -2.17 13.37 -9.34
N VAL A 144 -2.04 12.60 -8.26
CA VAL A 144 -1.60 11.21 -8.31
C VAL A 144 -2.87 10.39 -8.45
N LYS A 145 -3.23 10.03 -9.69
CA LYS A 145 -4.38 9.22 -10.08
C LYS A 145 -4.30 7.78 -9.51
N ARG A 146 -4.22 7.65 -8.19
CA ARG A 146 -4.28 6.38 -7.46
C ARG A 146 -5.67 6.26 -6.85
N PRO A 147 -6.45 5.22 -7.21
CA PRO A 147 -7.74 4.99 -6.62
C PRO A 147 -7.58 4.73 -5.12
N VAL A 148 -8.13 5.62 -4.30
CA VAL A 148 -8.19 5.42 -2.84
C VAL A 148 -9.36 4.50 -2.54
N ASN A 149 -9.08 3.37 -1.87
CA ASN A 149 -10.11 2.45 -1.43
C ASN A 149 -10.77 2.99 -0.15
N THR A 150 -11.94 3.60 -0.28
CA THR A 150 -12.72 4.10 0.86
C THR A 150 -13.62 3.05 1.50
N VAL A 151 -13.81 1.90 0.84
CA VAL A 151 -14.72 0.84 1.30
C VAL A 151 -14.04 -0.06 2.34
N GLY A 152 -12.72 -0.15 2.33
CA GLY A 152 -11.97 -1.07 3.20
C GLY A 152 -12.07 -2.54 2.76
N LEU A 153 -12.58 -2.79 1.55
CA LEU A 153 -12.67 -4.11 0.94
C LEU A 153 -11.85 -4.16 -0.34
N GLN A 154 -11.09 -5.23 -0.52
CA GLN A 154 -10.29 -5.49 -1.71
C GLN A 154 -10.89 -6.64 -2.51
N ILE A 155 -10.96 -6.49 -3.82
CA ILE A 155 -11.45 -7.53 -4.74
C ILE A 155 -10.23 -8.32 -5.24
N GLU A 156 -10.28 -9.64 -5.10
CA GLU A 156 -9.20 -10.57 -5.43
C GLU A 156 -9.73 -11.79 -6.19
N ASP A 157 -8.81 -12.56 -6.78
CA ASP A 157 -9.07 -13.84 -7.46
C ASP A 157 -10.22 -13.79 -8.48
N LEU A 158 -10.24 -12.71 -9.26
CA LEU A 158 -11.29 -12.51 -10.25
C LEU A 158 -11.15 -13.49 -11.41
N LYS A 159 -12.21 -14.26 -11.65
CA LYS A 159 -12.32 -15.17 -12.79
C LYS A 159 -13.64 -14.93 -13.51
N ALA A 160 -13.59 -14.95 -14.82
CA ALA A 160 -14.76 -14.89 -15.69
C ALA A 160 -14.73 -16.16 -16.56
N GLU A 161 -15.67 -17.06 -16.29
CA GLU A 161 -15.76 -18.33 -17.01
C GLU A 161 -17.02 -18.31 -17.88
N PRO A 162 -16.91 -18.57 -19.19
CA PRO A 162 -18.08 -18.75 -20.02
C PRO A 162 -18.83 -20.01 -19.56
N SER A 163 -20.14 -19.89 -19.43
CA SER A 163 -21.04 -20.96 -19.04
C SER A 163 -22.25 -20.98 -19.98
N MET A 164 -23.01 -22.07 -19.97
CA MET A 164 -24.28 -22.17 -20.66
C MET A 164 -25.36 -22.37 -19.61
N GLU A 165 -26.30 -21.43 -19.51
CA GLU A 165 -27.40 -21.50 -18.56
C GLU A 165 -28.71 -21.53 -19.35
N ASN A 166 -29.48 -22.61 -19.20
CA ASN A 166 -30.76 -22.81 -19.90
C ASN A 166 -30.68 -22.65 -21.44
N GLY A 167 -29.55 -23.02 -22.05
CA GLY A 167 -29.32 -22.90 -23.50
C GLY A 167 -28.89 -21.51 -23.98
N HIS A 168 -28.78 -20.54 -23.07
CA HIS A 168 -28.27 -19.20 -23.34
C HIS A 168 -26.78 -19.10 -23.01
N ALA A 169 -26.06 -18.26 -23.76
CA ALA A 169 -24.68 -17.98 -23.46
C ALA A 169 -24.62 -17.16 -22.17
N ALA A 170 -23.88 -17.62 -21.18
CA ALA A 170 -23.73 -16.93 -19.91
C ALA A 170 -22.25 -16.72 -19.59
N VAL A 171 -21.95 -15.70 -18.80
CA VAL A 171 -20.61 -15.52 -18.22
C VAL A 171 -20.77 -15.48 -16.72
N THR A 172 -20.14 -16.43 -16.04
CA THR A 172 -20.11 -16.49 -14.58
C THR A 172 -18.84 -15.81 -14.11
N ILE A 173 -19.01 -14.72 -13.38
CA ILE A 173 -17.91 -13.98 -12.77
C ILE A 173 -17.86 -14.38 -11.30
N THR A 174 -16.72 -14.93 -10.87
CA THR A 174 -16.45 -15.29 -9.48
C THR A 174 -15.29 -14.47 -8.95
N GLY A 175 -15.35 -14.09 -7.68
CA GLY A 175 -14.25 -13.41 -7.02
C GLY A 175 -14.33 -13.47 -5.50
N VAL A 176 -13.32 -12.89 -4.87
CA VAL A 176 -13.17 -12.84 -3.42
C VAL A 176 -13.13 -11.39 -2.95
N LEU A 177 -13.88 -11.08 -1.90
CA LEU A 177 -13.85 -9.81 -1.19
C LEU A 177 -13.06 -10.00 0.10
N ARG A 178 -11.90 -9.36 0.21
CA ARG A 178 -11.06 -9.37 1.42
C ARG A 178 -11.26 -8.09 2.21
N ASN A 179 -11.56 -8.21 3.50
CA ASN A 179 -11.56 -7.07 4.40
C ASN A 179 -10.11 -6.73 4.80
N ILE A 180 -9.64 -5.55 4.40
CA ILE A 180 -8.28 -5.06 4.69
C ILE A 180 -8.23 -4.18 5.94
N THR A 181 -9.34 -4.00 6.64
CA THR A 181 -9.45 -3.23 7.87
C THR A 181 -9.40 -4.13 9.11
N ASP A 182 -9.22 -3.49 10.26
CA ASP A 182 -9.18 -4.08 11.60
C ASP A 182 -10.57 -4.22 12.24
N HIS A 183 -11.63 -3.79 11.57
CA HIS A 183 -13.02 -3.81 12.05
C HIS A 183 -13.93 -4.54 11.05
N PRO A 184 -15.08 -5.08 11.48
CA PRO A 184 -16.03 -5.70 10.56
C PRO A 184 -16.60 -4.66 9.59
N VAL A 185 -16.64 -5.01 8.30
CA VAL A 185 -17.16 -4.14 7.23
C VAL A 185 -18.36 -4.82 6.58
N THR A 186 -19.46 -4.07 6.44
CA THR A 186 -20.60 -4.52 5.65
C THR A 186 -20.36 -4.22 4.16
N THR A 187 -20.32 -5.25 3.33
CA THR A 187 -20.03 -5.10 1.91
C THR A 187 -21.16 -4.35 1.19
N PRO A 188 -20.83 -3.30 0.42
CA PRO A 188 -21.72 -2.80 -0.59
C PRO A 188 -21.92 -3.86 -1.69
N PRO A 189 -23.01 -3.75 -2.47
CA PRO A 189 -23.15 -4.55 -3.68
C PRO A 189 -21.99 -4.33 -4.64
N VAL A 190 -21.58 -5.41 -5.29
CA VAL A 190 -20.61 -5.38 -6.37
C VAL A 190 -21.35 -5.10 -7.67
N ARG A 191 -20.93 -4.06 -8.39
CA ARG A 191 -21.37 -3.76 -9.74
C ARG A 191 -20.42 -4.40 -10.72
N VAL A 192 -20.98 -5.22 -11.60
CA VAL A 192 -20.28 -5.73 -12.78
C VAL A 192 -20.81 -4.98 -13.99
N SER A 193 -19.92 -4.32 -14.72
CA SER A 193 -20.23 -3.59 -15.94
C SER A 193 -19.46 -4.21 -17.10
N LEU A 194 -20.15 -4.42 -18.23
CA LEU A 194 -19.55 -4.78 -19.50
C LEU A 194 -19.44 -3.52 -20.35
N LEU A 195 -18.23 -3.20 -20.79
CA LEU A 195 -17.93 -2.03 -21.60
C LEU A 195 -17.52 -2.46 -23.00
N ASN A 196 -17.85 -1.63 -23.98
CA ASN A 196 -17.36 -1.79 -25.35
C ASN A 196 -15.96 -1.17 -25.50
N GLU A 197 -15.44 -1.17 -26.74
CA GLU A 197 -14.13 -0.57 -27.06
C GLU A 197 -14.00 0.93 -26.81
N HIS A 198 -15.12 1.64 -26.66
CA HIS A 198 -15.15 3.09 -26.42
C HIS A 198 -15.42 3.41 -24.95
N ASP A 199 -15.17 2.46 -24.05
CA ASP A 199 -15.47 2.54 -22.61
C ASP A 199 -16.94 2.86 -22.29
N LYS A 200 -17.86 2.57 -23.22
CA LYS A 200 -19.30 2.74 -22.99
C LYS A 200 -19.87 1.45 -22.40
N ARG A 201 -20.54 1.58 -21.25
CA ARG A 201 -21.30 0.48 -20.64
C ARG A 201 -22.41 0.00 -21.57
N VAL A 202 -22.36 -1.28 -21.94
CA VAL A 202 -23.34 -1.95 -22.80
C VAL A 202 -24.24 -2.92 -22.03
N ALA A 203 -23.76 -3.43 -20.89
CA ALA A 203 -24.54 -4.26 -19.97
C ALA A 203 -23.97 -4.15 -18.55
N GLY A 204 -24.69 -4.67 -17.56
CA GLY A 204 -24.13 -4.85 -16.23
C GLY A 204 -25.18 -5.15 -15.18
N GLN A 205 -24.76 -5.84 -14.13
CA GLN A 205 -25.62 -6.38 -13.08
C GLN A 205 -25.04 -6.05 -11.71
N LEU A 206 -25.92 -5.96 -10.70
CA LEU A 206 -25.52 -5.86 -9.31
C LEU A 206 -25.53 -7.26 -8.69
N ALA A 207 -24.47 -7.57 -7.96
CA ALA A 207 -24.35 -8.77 -7.16
C ALA A 207 -24.14 -8.37 -5.70
N ALA A 208 -24.58 -9.21 -4.76
CA ALA A 208 -24.15 -9.08 -3.37
C ALA A 208 -23.36 -10.33 -2.97
N ALA A 209 -22.49 -10.16 -1.97
CA ALA A 209 -21.83 -11.30 -1.34
C ALA A 209 -22.87 -12.19 -0.65
N ALA A 210 -22.54 -13.48 -0.51
CA ALA A 210 -23.40 -14.45 0.18
C ALA A 210 -23.71 -14.02 1.63
N ASP A 211 -22.72 -13.46 2.32
CA ASP A 211 -22.86 -12.83 3.63
C ASP A 211 -22.34 -11.39 3.54
N PRO A 212 -23.19 -10.39 3.82
CA PRO A 212 -22.81 -9.00 3.69
C PRO A 212 -21.83 -8.55 4.78
N ASN A 213 -21.74 -9.22 5.93
CA ASN A 213 -20.82 -8.83 6.99
C ASN A 213 -19.48 -9.58 6.85
N ILE A 214 -18.39 -8.84 6.65
CA ILE A 214 -17.04 -9.39 6.50
C ILE A 214 -16.19 -9.00 7.73
N PRO A 215 -15.88 -9.95 8.62
CA PRO A 215 -14.98 -9.73 9.75
C PRO A 215 -13.59 -9.22 9.33
N PRO A 216 -12.83 -8.62 10.27
CA PRO A 216 -11.48 -8.13 10.01
C PRO A 216 -10.59 -9.20 9.38
N SER A 217 -9.84 -8.84 8.34
CA SER A 217 -8.92 -9.76 7.63
C SER A 217 -9.58 -11.02 7.03
N GLN A 218 -10.91 -11.15 7.07
CA GLN A 218 -11.62 -12.30 6.49
C GLN A 218 -12.00 -12.03 5.02
N THR A 219 -12.29 -13.10 4.31
CA THR A 219 -12.76 -13.09 2.93
C THR A 219 -14.21 -13.57 2.80
N ARG A 220 -14.89 -13.08 1.76
CA ARG A 220 -16.19 -13.59 1.28
C ARG A 220 -16.19 -13.78 -0.23
N HIS A 221 -16.78 -14.88 -0.67
CA HIS A 221 -16.96 -15.14 -2.09
C HIS A 221 -18.20 -14.44 -2.62
N PHE A 222 -18.12 -13.97 -3.86
CA PHE A 222 -19.27 -13.57 -4.64
C PHE A 222 -19.22 -14.25 -6.00
N ALA A 223 -20.39 -14.52 -6.54
CA ALA A 223 -20.58 -15.03 -7.88
C ALA A 223 -21.74 -14.29 -8.52
N VAL A 224 -21.61 -13.97 -9.80
CA VAL A 224 -22.67 -13.34 -10.58
C VAL A 224 -22.66 -13.88 -11.99
N THR A 225 -23.84 -14.28 -12.46
CA THR A 225 -24.01 -14.80 -13.80
C THR A 225 -24.71 -13.76 -14.66
N LEU A 226 -24.08 -13.37 -15.76
CA LEU A 226 -24.67 -12.49 -16.78
C LEU A 226 -25.12 -13.36 -17.95
N LEU A 227 -26.43 -13.36 -18.21
CA LEU A 227 -27.02 -14.04 -19.37
C LEU A 227 -26.94 -13.15 -20.61
N ASP A 228 -26.74 -13.80 -21.76
CA ASP A 228 -26.68 -13.22 -23.10
C ASP A 228 -25.82 -11.94 -23.18
N PRO A 229 -24.53 -12.00 -22.76
CA PRO A 229 -23.68 -10.82 -22.79
C PRO A 229 -23.52 -10.31 -24.24
N PRO A 230 -23.62 -8.99 -24.46
CA PRO A 230 -23.55 -8.43 -25.80
C PRO A 230 -22.18 -8.68 -26.42
N ARG A 231 -22.15 -9.11 -27.69
CA ARG A 231 -20.91 -9.38 -28.44
C ARG A 231 -19.99 -8.16 -28.61
N THR A 232 -20.51 -6.96 -28.35
CA THR A 232 -19.76 -5.70 -28.39
C THR A 232 -18.96 -5.44 -27.11
N ALA A 233 -19.19 -6.20 -26.03
CA ALA A 233 -18.44 -6.08 -24.80
C ALA A 233 -17.02 -6.64 -24.95
N LYS A 234 -16.01 -5.83 -24.63
CA LYS A 234 -14.58 -6.23 -24.64
C LYS A 234 -13.92 -6.10 -23.28
N THR A 235 -14.44 -5.23 -22.41
CA THR A 235 -13.86 -4.94 -21.10
C THR A 235 -14.87 -5.26 -20.01
N LEU A 236 -14.41 -5.97 -18.99
CA LEU A 236 -15.16 -6.26 -17.76
C LEU A 236 -14.65 -5.32 -16.66
N GLU A 237 -15.53 -4.48 -16.12
CA GLU A 237 -15.22 -3.60 -14.99
C GLU A 237 -16.02 -4.01 -13.77
N ILE A 238 -15.35 -4.04 -12.61
CA ILE A 238 -15.94 -4.46 -11.35
C ILE A 238 -15.61 -3.43 -10.28
N GLY A 239 -16.64 -3.00 -9.56
CA GLY A 239 -16.48 -2.05 -8.47
C GLY A 239 -17.63 -2.13 -7.47
N PHE A 240 -17.55 -1.33 -6.41
CA PHE A 240 -18.60 -1.25 -5.41
C PHE A 240 -19.65 -0.22 -5.80
N ALA A 241 -20.94 -0.57 -5.69
CA ALA A 241 -22.05 0.35 -5.88
C ALA A 241 -22.33 1.10 -4.56
N LEU A 242 -21.78 2.31 -4.42
CA LEU A 242 -21.92 3.15 -3.23
C LEU A 242 -23.16 4.07 -3.24
N GLU A 243 -24.01 3.95 -4.26
CA GLU A 243 -25.21 4.78 -4.38
C GLU A 243 -26.28 4.39 -3.35
N PRO A 244 -26.94 5.37 -2.71
CA PRO A 244 -28.01 5.09 -1.76
C PRO A 244 -29.13 4.31 -2.45
N GLY A 245 -29.44 3.11 -1.94
CA GLY A 245 -30.45 2.19 -2.50
C GLY A 245 -29.89 1.00 -3.29
N ALA A 246 -28.61 1.00 -3.66
CA ALA A 246 -27.98 -0.13 -4.36
C ALA A 246 -28.09 -1.45 -3.56
N ALA A 247 -27.92 -1.37 -2.23
CA ALA A 247 -28.05 -2.52 -1.33
C ALA A 247 -29.44 -3.16 -1.38
N GLN A 248 -30.49 -2.35 -1.51
CA GLN A 248 -31.86 -2.83 -1.61
C GLN A 248 -32.09 -3.51 -2.97
N ALA A 249 -31.66 -2.88 -4.07
CA ALA A 249 -31.76 -3.44 -5.42
C ALA A 249 -31.03 -4.79 -5.56
N ALA A 250 -29.83 -4.92 -4.99
CA ALA A 250 -29.08 -6.18 -5.00
C ALA A 250 -29.78 -7.27 -4.18
N ARG A 251 -30.35 -6.93 -3.02
CA ARG A 251 -31.14 -7.88 -2.21
C ARG A 251 -32.40 -8.36 -2.92
N HIS A 252 -33.05 -7.52 -3.71
CA HIS A 252 -34.18 -7.93 -4.56
C HIS A 252 -33.72 -8.87 -5.68
N ALA A 253 -32.61 -8.57 -6.34
CA ALA A 253 -32.04 -9.43 -7.38
C ALA A 253 -31.62 -10.81 -6.86
N LEU A 254 -31.17 -10.91 -5.59
CA LEU A 254 -30.86 -12.19 -4.94
C LEU A 254 -32.10 -12.99 -4.51
N LYS A 255 -33.25 -12.34 -4.32
CA LYS A 255 -34.49 -12.97 -3.84
C LYS A 255 -35.45 -13.37 -4.97
N SER A 256 -35.36 -12.74 -6.13
CA SER A 256 -36.12 -13.15 -7.31
C SER A 256 -35.31 -14.17 -8.11
N PRO A 257 -35.71 -15.46 -8.16
CA PRO A 257 -35.31 -16.28 -9.29
C PRO A 257 -35.89 -15.63 -10.55
N VAL A 258 -35.05 -15.48 -11.57
CA VAL A 258 -35.39 -14.88 -12.86
C VAL A 258 -36.72 -15.44 -13.38
N ALA A 259 -37.77 -14.63 -13.28
CA ALA A 259 -39.07 -14.83 -13.89
C ALA A 259 -39.61 -13.46 -14.36
N GLU A 260 -38.82 -12.77 -15.19
CA GLU A 260 -39.30 -11.62 -15.96
C GLU A 260 -38.96 -11.82 -17.43
N GLY A 261 -39.88 -12.54 -18.09
CA GLY A 261 -40.54 -12.06 -19.30
C GLY A 261 -39.66 -11.71 -20.50
N HIS A 262 -39.29 -12.73 -21.28
CA HIS A 262 -39.26 -12.57 -22.72
C HIS A 262 -40.69 -12.27 -23.19
N GLN A 263 -41.07 -10.99 -23.30
CA GLN A 263 -42.11 -10.62 -24.24
C GLN A 263 -41.51 -10.75 -25.64
N SER A 264 -41.58 -11.96 -26.18
CA SER A 264 -41.45 -12.20 -27.61
C SER A 264 -42.46 -11.28 -28.30
N PRO A 265 -42.07 -10.39 -29.23
CA PRO A 265 -43.05 -9.68 -30.03
C PRO A 265 -43.82 -10.74 -30.83
N SER A 266 -45.09 -10.94 -30.48
CA SER A 266 -45.99 -11.80 -31.25
C SER A 266 -46.03 -11.28 -32.68
N LEU A 267 -45.53 -12.06 -33.63
CA LEU A 267 -45.73 -11.80 -35.05
C LEU A 267 -47.23 -11.80 -35.31
N ARG A 268 -47.78 -10.60 -35.51
CA ARG A 268 -49.16 -10.38 -35.92
C ARG A 268 -49.32 -10.90 -37.35
N GLY A 269 -49.96 -12.05 -37.51
CA GLY A 269 -50.42 -12.52 -38.82
C GLY A 269 -50.35 -14.03 -39.04
N ALA A 270 -51.02 -14.82 -38.21
CA ALA A 270 -51.45 -16.16 -38.60
C ALA A 270 -52.93 -16.28 -38.20
N GLN A 271 -53.77 -16.55 -39.19
CA GLN A 271 -55.21 -16.52 -39.15
C GLN A 271 -55.73 -17.78 -38.43
N ASP A 272 -56.56 -17.61 -37.41
CA ASP A 272 -57.47 -18.66 -36.95
C ASP A 272 -58.90 -18.18 -37.21
N GLN A 273 -59.52 -18.73 -38.26
CA GLN A 273 -60.97 -18.76 -38.39
C GLN A 273 -61.49 -19.98 -37.61
N PRO A 274 -62.39 -19.82 -36.63
CA PRO A 274 -63.14 -20.93 -36.08
C PRO A 274 -64.19 -21.38 -37.10
N ILE A 275 -64.16 -22.66 -37.45
CA ILE A 275 -65.21 -23.34 -38.22
C ILE A 275 -66.29 -23.77 -37.21
N ASP A 276 -67.45 -23.14 -37.26
CA ASP A 276 -68.64 -23.56 -36.51
C ASP A 276 -69.28 -24.81 -37.15
N PRO A 277 -69.68 -25.84 -36.38
CA PRO A 277 -70.54 -26.90 -36.88
C PRO A 277 -71.92 -26.85 -36.21
N ALA A 278 -72.95 -26.36 -36.91
CA ALA A 278 -74.35 -26.73 -36.60
C ALA A 278 -75.38 -26.32 -37.67
N ALA A 279 -76.26 -27.30 -37.97
CA ALA A 279 -77.61 -27.20 -38.56
C ALA A 279 -77.67 -26.99 -40.09
N THR A 280 -78.45 -27.70 -40.91
CA THR A 280 -79.73 -28.39 -40.75
C THR A 280 -79.92 -29.42 -41.89
N ALA A 281 -80.82 -30.38 -41.65
CA ALA A 281 -81.24 -31.46 -42.55
C ALA A 281 -82.05 -30.99 -43.78
N ALA A 282 -81.95 -31.73 -44.90
CA ALA A 282 -83.09 -32.39 -45.58
C ALA A 282 -82.70 -32.96 -46.97
N ASP A 283 -82.97 -34.25 -47.14
CA ASP A 283 -83.34 -35.03 -48.34
C ASP A 283 -82.99 -34.55 -49.76
N THR A 284 -82.26 -35.39 -50.51
CA THR A 284 -82.79 -35.97 -51.77
C THR A 284 -82.03 -37.23 -52.22
N GLN A 285 -82.79 -38.12 -52.87
CA GLN A 285 -82.51 -39.46 -53.39
C GLN A 285 -81.32 -39.59 -54.36
N GLY A 286 -80.78 -40.82 -54.48
CA GLY A 286 -80.33 -41.33 -55.78
C GLY A 286 -79.13 -42.28 -55.80
N ALA A 287 -79.41 -43.60 -55.74
CA ALA A 287 -78.78 -44.69 -56.49
C ALA A 287 -77.25 -44.94 -56.48
N GLY A 288 -76.88 -46.17 -56.07
CA GLY A 288 -76.16 -47.08 -56.98
C GLY A 288 -74.67 -47.38 -56.71
N GLN A 289 -74.38 -48.69 -56.71
CA GLN A 289 -73.12 -49.35 -57.10
C GLN A 289 -71.95 -49.52 -56.09
N GLU A 290 -71.95 -50.70 -55.46
CA GLU A 290 -70.93 -51.78 -55.41
C GLU A 290 -69.40 -51.48 -55.51
N PRO A 291 -68.55 -52.17 -54.70
CA PRO A 291 -67.09 -52.02 -54.63
C PRO A 291 -66.36 -52.98 -55.61
N PRO A 292 -65.05 -52.82 -55.88
CA PRO A 292 -63.98 -53.56 -55.14
C PRO A 292 -62.67 -52.75 -55.08
N GLY A 293 -61.54 -53.12 -54.50
CA GLY A 293 -60.99 -54.35 -53.94
C GLY A 293 -59.47 -54.13 -53.80
N HIS A 294 -58.80 -55.02 -53.05
CA HIS A 294 -57.40 -55.49 -53.15
C HIS A 294 -56.28 -54.44 -53.39
N GLU A 295 -55.15 -54.46 -52.69
CA GLU A 295 -54.27 -55.63 -52.61
C GLU A 295 -53.20 -55.45 -51.52
N THR A 296 -52.90 -56.57 -50.89
CA THR A 296 -51.82 -56.82 -49.93
C THR A 296 -50.47 -57.04 -50.63
N GLY A 297 -49.38 -56.61 -49.99
CA GLY A 297 -48.03 -57.13 -50.22
C GLY A 297 -47.10 -56.54 -49.15
N ALA A 298 -46.81 -57.19 -48.02
CA ALA A 298 -46.07 -58.44 -47.79
C ALA A 298 -44.54 -58.31 -48.00
N VAL A 299 -43.81 -58.39 -46.87
CA VAL A 299 -42.48 -59.01 -46.67
C VAL A 299 -41.30 -58.21 -47.29
N GLU A 300 -40.17 -57.92 -46.63
CA GLU A 300 -39.26 -58.82 -45.93
C GLU A 300 -38.31 -58.06 -44.98
N THR A 301 -38.12 -58.63 -43.79
CA THR A 301 -37.00 -58.38 -42.88
C THR A 301 -35.80 -59.23 -43.31
N ALA A 302 -34.60 -58.66 -43.34
CA ALA A 302 -33.36 -59.44 -43.30
C ALA A 302 -32.33 -58.79 -42.37
N SER A 303 -31.78 -59.65 -41.53
CA SER A 303 -30.83 -59.42 -40.44
C SER A 303 -29.39 -59.61 -40.92
N ALA A 304 -28.44 -59.03 -40.17
CA ALA A 304 -27.05 -59.44 -39.90
C ALA A 304 -26.16 -60.03 -41.03
N ASP A 305 -24.95 -59.47 -41.25
CA ASP A 305 -23.69 -59.93 -40.65
C ASP A 305 -22.42 -59.34 -41.33
N HIS A 306 -21.30 -59.36 -40.59
CA HIS A 306 -19.88 -59.17 -40.99
C HIS A 306 -19.44 -57.76 -41.43
N HIS A 307 -18.46 -57.11 -40.79
CA HIS A 307 -17.05 -57.50 -40.63
C HIS A 307 -16.31 -56.62 -39.62
#